data_AF-A0A4Q3R4S4-F1
#
_entry.id   AF-A0A4Q3R4S4-F1
#
_cell.length_a   1.000
_cell.length_b   1.000
_cell.length_c   1.000
_cell.angle_alpha   90.00
_cell.angle_beta   90.00
_cell.angle_gamma   90.00
#
_symmetry.space_group_name_H-M   'P 1'
#
loop_
_entity.id
_entity.type
_entity.pdbx_description
1 polymer ?
#
loop_
_entity_poly.entity_id
_entity_poly.type
_entity_poly.pdbx_seq_one_letter_code
_entity_poly.pdbx_strand_id
1 'polypeptide(L)'
;MKLVSYLKEDHEQLGVFVDGIVYDIEHLHPELPNTMSMFLAYWEDYFAIAQEGAQLIEEGRIALGKGTPLENVQLLAPVPFPTSCRDGYAFRQHVAAARRNRKVDMIAEFDQYPIFYFTNHHSIKGPGEVYCMPDHFEKL
;
A
#
# COMPACT_ATOMS: atom_id res chain seq x y z
N MET A 1 -2.24 -11.09 -9.52
CA MET A 1 -1.47 -10.99 -8.25
C MET A 1 -1.91 -9.78 -7.43
N LYS A 2 -2.18 -9.98 -6.14
CA LYS A 2 -2.44 -8.92 -5.14
C LYS A 2 -1.43 -9.10 -4.00
N LEU A 3 -0.73 -8.03 -3.62
CA LEU A 3 0.29 -8.06 -2.57
C LEU A 3 -0.25 -7.45 -1.27
N VAL A 4 0.19 -7.97 -0.14
CA VAL A 4 -0.13 -7.46 1.19
C VAL A 4 1.12 -7.43 2.06
N SER A 5 1.21 -6.42 2.93
CA SER A 5 2.12 -6.43 4.08
C SER A 5 1.30 -6.72 5.33
N TYR A 6 1.80 -7.58 6.20
CA TYR A 6 1.16 -7.95 7.46
C TYR A 6 2.21 -8.22 8.53
N LEU A 7 1.79 -8.30 9.78
CA LEU A 7 2.66 -8.75 10.88
C LEU A 7 2.61 -10.27 11.01
N LYS A 8 3.80 -10.88 11.04
CA LYS A 8 4.01 -12.28 11.39
C LYS A 8 5.07 -12.31 12.48
N GLU A 9 4.71 -12.81 13.66
CA GLU A 9 5.62 -12.85 14.83
C GLU A 9 6.28 -11.50 15.14
N ASP A 10 5.48 -10.41 15.14
CA ASP A 10 5.92 -9.02 15.36
C ASP A 10 6.88 -8.44 14.28
N HIS A 11 7.09 -9.15 13.17
CA HIS A 11 7.89 -8.70 12.04
C HIS A 11 7.03 -8.39 10.80
N GLU A 12 7.47 -7.42 9.99
CA GLU A 12 6.88 -7.18 8.67
C GLU A 12 7.09 -8.40 7.78
N GLN A 13 6.01 -8.88 7.17
CA GLN A 13 6.03 -9.95 6.19
C GLN A 13 5.24 -9.53 4.94
N LEU A 14 5.82 -9.82 3.76
CA LEU A 14 5.19 -9.71 2.46
C LEU A 14 4.47 -11.02 2.13
N GLY A 15 3.25 -10.89 1.61
CA GLY A 15 2.47 -12.02 1.13
C GLY A 15 1.68 -11.71 -0.13
N VAL A 16 1.19 -12.78 -0.75
CA VAL A 16 0.25 -12.74 -1.87
C VAL A 16 -1.13 -13.11 -1.39
N PHE A 17 -2.13 -12.31 -1.76
CA PHE A 17 -3.53 -12.54 -1.43
C PHE A 17 -4.27 -13.19 -2.61
N VAL A 18 -4.85 -14.38 -2.38
CA VAL A 18 -5.67 -15.14 -3.34
C VAL A 18 -6.88 -15.72 -2.60
N ASP A 19 -8.09 -15.42 -3.10
CA ASP A 19 -9.36 -15.99 -2.63
C ASP A 19 -9.58 -16.01 -1.11
N GLY A 20 -9.22 -14.92 -0.43
CA GLY A 20 -9.42 -14.79 1.02
C GLY A 20 -8.23 -15.30 1.85
N ILE A 21 -7.22 -15.87 1.21
CA ILE A 21 -6.04 -16.45 1.87
C ILE A 21 -4.80 -15.63 1.54
N VAL A 22 -3.95 -15.41 2.55
CA VAL A 22 -2.63 -14.78 2.44
C VAL A 22 -1.56 -15.85 2.49
N TYR A 23 -0.67 -15.86 1.49
CA TYR A 23 0.46 -16.76 1.39
C TYR A 23 1.75 -15.96 1.59
N ASP A 24 2.59 -16.39 2.53
CA ASP A 24 3.92 -15.83 2.70
C ASP A 24 4.69 -15.92 1.37
N ILE A 25 5.35 -14.84 0.98
CA ILE A 25 5.97 -14.77 -0.36
C ILE A 25 7.08 -15.80 -0.56
N GLU A 26 7.77 -16.22 0.51
CA GLU A 26 8.77 -17.30 0.50
C GLU A 26 8.19 -18.66 0.08
N HIS A 27 6.89 -18.89 0.27
CA HIS A 27 6.24 -20.13 -0.18
C HIS A 27 6.05 -20.19 -1.69
N LEU A 28 6.14 -19.06 -2.39
CA LEU A 28 6.10 -19.00 -3.84
C LEU A 28 7.47 -19.35 -4.42
N HIS A 29 8.53 -18.76 -3.86
CA HIS A 29 9.92 -19.06 -4.25
C HIS A 29 10.89 -18.62 -3.13
N PRO A 30 11.91 -19.43 -2.79
CA PRO A 30 12.79 -19.16 -1.65
C PRO A 30 13.70 -17.94 -1.81
N GLU A 31 13.90 -17.44 -3.03
CA GLU A 31 14.71 -16.24 -3.28
C GLU A 31 13.91 -14.94 -3.19
N LEU A 32 12.58 -15.00 -3.04
CA LEU A 32 11.76 -13.79 -2.95
C LEU A 32 11.99 -13.09 -1.61
N PRO A 33 12.14 -11.75 -1.61
CA PRO A 33 12.36 -11.01 -0.38
C PRO A 33 11.09 -10.94 0.47
N ASN A 34 11.26 -11.08 1.78
CA ASN A 34 10.15 -11.17 2.73
C ASN A 34 9.51 -9.82 3.13
N THR A 35 9.99 -8.68 2.62
CA THR A 35 9.41 -7.35 2.92
C THR A 35 9.03 -6.60 1.66
N MET A 36 8.03 -5.71 1.75
CA MET A 36 7.61 -4.92 0.59
C MET A 36 8.72 -3.99 0.11
N SER A 37 9.47 -3.40 1.03
CA SER A 37 10.55 -2.47 0.71
C SER A 37 11.64 -3.13 -0.15
N MET A 38 12.10 -4.33 0.23
CA MET A 38 13.08 -5.09 -0.55
C MET A 38 12.49 -5.56 -1.88
N PHE A 39 11.23 -6.03 -1.89
CA PHE A 39 10.57 -6.45 -3.12
C PHE A 39 10.48 -5.32 -4.15
N LEU A 40 10.13 -4.10 -3.72
CA LEU A 40 10.09 -2.93 -4.59
C LEU A 40 11.50 -2.46 -5.02
N ALA A 41 12.51 -2.60 -4.16
CA ALA A 41 13.89 -2.23 -4.49
C ALA A 41 14.50 -3.11 -5.60
N TYR A 42 14.10 -4.39 -5.65
CA TYR A 42 14.56 -5.38 -6.62
C TYR A 42 13.40 -5.88 -7.50
N TRP A 43 12.48 -4.97 -7.83
CA TRP A 43 11.24 -5.30 -8.54
C TRP A 43 11.49 -6.03 -9.86
N GLU A 44 12.41 -5.53 -10.68
CA GLU A 44 12.69 -6.10 -12.01
C GLU A 44 13.24 -7.54 -11.92
N ASP A 45 13.96 -7.86 -10.85
CA ASP A 45 14.55 -9.19 -10.65
C ASP A 45 13.49 -10.21 -10.17
N TYR A 46 12.54 -9.76 -9.33
CA TYR A 46 11.65 -10.66 -8.61
C TYR A 46 10.19 -10.65 -9.09
N PHE A 47 9.75 -9.63 -9.84
CA PHE A 47 8.35 -9.49 -10.22
C PHE A 47 7.82 -10.69 -11.02
N ALA A 48 8.58 -11.13 -12.02
CA ALA A 48 8.18 -12.28 -12.84
C ALA A 48 8.06 -13.57 -12.02
N ILE A 49 9.00 -13.80 -11.09
CA ILE A 49 9.00 -14.98 -10.21
C ILE A 49 7.79 -14.95 -9.26
N ALA A 50 7.51 -13.79 -8.64
CA ALA A 50 6.35 -13.64 -7.78
C ALA A 50 5.03 -13.79 -8.55
N GLN A 51 4.97 -13.27 -9.78
CA GLN A 51 3.80 -13.38 -10.65
C GLN A 51 3.52 -14.83 -11.05
N GLU A 52 4.55 -15.59 -11.44
CA GLU A 52 4.43 -17.03 -11.73
C GLU A 52 4.00 -17.80 -10.48
N GLY A 53 4.62 -17.53 -9.33
CA GLY A 53 4.24 -18.15 -8.06
C GLY A 53 2.79 -17.88 -7.67
N ALA A 54 2.30 -16.65 -7.87
CA ALA A 54 0.91 -16.30 -7.64
C ALA A 54 -0.05 -17.06 -8.57
N GLN A 55 0.32 -17.24 -9.84
CA GLN A 55 -0.46 -18.04 -10.79
C GLN A 55 -0.54 -19.51 -10.35
N LEU A 56 0.55 -20.09 -9.85
CA LEU A 56 0.56 -21.46 -9.32
C LEU A 56 -0.38 -21.65 -8.10
N ILE A 57 -0.58 -20.60 -7.30
CA ILE A 57 -1.58 -20.59 -6.22
C ILE A 57 -2.99 -20.61 -6.81
N GLU A 58 -3.27 -19.72 -7.76
CA GLU A 58 -4.57 -19.63 -8.44
C GLU A 58 -4.94 -20.95 -9.16
N GLU A 59 -3.95 -21.68 -9.69
CA GLU A 59 -4.11 -23.00 -10.31
C GLU A 59 -4.24 -24.15 -9.30
N GLY A 60 -4.16 -23.88 -7.99
CA GLY A 60 -4.24 -24.89 -6.92
C GLY A 60 -3.01 -25.80 -6.82
N ARG A 61 -1.89 -25.42 -7.45
CA ARG A 61 -0.64 -26.19 -7.42
C ARG A 61 0.17 -25.93 -6.14
N ILE A 62 -0.14 -24.84 -5.44
CA ILE A 62 0.31 -24.56 -4.08
C ILE A 62 -0.85 -24.81 -3.12
N ALA A 63 -0.66 -25.73 -2.17
CA ALA A 63 -1.71 -26.16 -1.26
C ALA A 63 -2.20 -25.02 -0.34
N LEU A 64 -3.53 -24.93 -0.16
CA LEU A 64 -4.19 -23.98 0.76
C LEU A 64 -3.63 -24.01 2.19
N GLY A 65 -3.20 -25.18 2.67
CA GLY A 65 -2.65 -25.34 4.02
C GLY A 65 -1.33 -24.61 4.27
N LYS A 66 -0.74 -23.96 3.25
CA LYS A 66 0.43 -23.08 3.39
C LYS A 66 0.05 -21.60 3.56
N GLY A 67 -1.22 -21.25 3.44
CA GLY A 67 -1.73 -19.89 3.58
C GLY A 67 -2.51 -19.69 4.87
N THR A 68 -2.66 -18.43 5.26
CA THR A 68 -3.43 -17.99 6.44
C THR A 68 -4.66 -17.21 5.97
N PRO A 69 -5.87 -17.48 6.47
CA PRO A 69 -7.04 -16.65 6.16
C PRO A 69 -6.81 -15.17 6.48
N LEU A 70 -7.32 -14.27 5.64
CA LEU A 70 -7.10 -12.83 5.76
C LEU A 70 -7.56 -12.28 7.12
N GLU A 71 -8.64 -12.82 7.67
CA GLU A 71 -9.17 -12.44 8.98
C GLU A 71 -8.24 -12.80 10.15
N ASN A 72 -7.28 -13.71 9.92
CA ASN A 72 -6.33 -14.16 10.93
C ASN A 72 -4.96 -13.48 10.80
N VAL A 73 -4.79 -12.53 9.88
CA VAL A 73 -3.57 -11.74 9.75
C VAL A 73 -3.80 -10.30 10.20
N GLN A 74 -2.79 -9.70 10.83
CA GLN A 74 -2.79 -8.27 11.13
C GLN A 74 -2.19 -7.50 9.95
N LEU A 75 -3.04 -6.92 9.12
CA LEU A 75 -2.61 -6.13 7.96
C LEU A 75 -1.86 -4.85 8.35
N LEU A 76 -0.81 -4.55 7.60
CA LEU A 76 -0.15 -3.26 7.57
C LEU A 76 -0.62 -2.46 6.35
N ALA A 77 -0.15 -1.22 6.21
CA ALA A 77 -0.26 -0.55 4.91
C ALA A 77 0.55 -1.36 3.86
N PRO A 78 0.11 -1.45 2.60
CA PRO A 78 0.83 -2.23 1.59
C PRO A 78 2.29 -1.85 1.44
N VAL A 79 2.62 -0.55 1.61
CA VAL A 79 3.99 -0.05 1.74
C VAL A 79 4.08 0.63 3.11
N PRO A 80 4.53 -0.05 4.18
CA PRO A 80 4.51 0.50 5.54
C PRO A 80 5.46 1.68 5.74
N PHE A 81 6.62 1.65 5.07
CA PHE A 81 7.70 2.63 5.23
C PHE A 81 8.16 3.17 3.87
N PRO A 82 7.31 3.93 3.13
CA PRO A 82 7.72 4.47 1.85
C PRO A 82 8.79 5.55 2.04
N THR A 83 9.75 5.63 1.12
CA THR A 83 10.83 6.65 1.18
C THR A 83 10.33 8.07 0.87
N SER A 84 9.14 8.20 0.28
CA SER A 84 8.48 9.47 -0.01
C SER A 84 6.97 9.25 -0.16
N CYS A 85 6.18 10.27 0.19
CA CYS A 85 4.76 10.32 -0.09
C CYS A 85 4.44 11.69 -0.70
N ARG A 86 3.84 11.69 -1.88
CA ARG A 86 3.47 12.91 -2.62
C ARG A 86 1.99 12.82 -2.95
N ASP A 87 1.22 13.77 -2.45
CA ASP A 87 -0.22 13.79 -2.70
C ASP A 87 -0.53 14.72 -3.89
N GLY A 88 -1.20 14.14 -4.88
CA GLY A 88 -1.43 14.74 -6.18
C GLY A 88 -2.74 15.52 -6.23
N TYR A 89 -2.67 16.75 -6.68
CA TYR A 89 -3.83 17.61 -6.84
C TYR A 89 -4.48 17.39 -8.21
N ALA A 90 -5.01 16.19 -8.45
CA ALA A 90 -5.37 15.73 -9.79
C ALA A 90 -6.83 16.00 -10.23
N PHE A 91 -7.73 16.33 -9.29
CA PHE A 91 -9.17 16.42 -9.57
C PHE A 91 -9.66 17.86 -9.68
N ARG A 92 -9.73 18.40 -10.91
CA ARG A 92 -10.10 19.80 -11.18
C ARG A 92 -11.36 20.28 -10.47
N GLN A 93 -12.43 19.47 -10.50
CA GLN A 93 -13.71 19.81 -9.88
C GLN A 93 -13.60 19.96 -8.36
N HIS A 94 -12.84 19.07 -7.70
CA HIS A 94 -12.56 19.14 -6.27
C HIS A 94 -11.84 20.46 -5.92
N VAL A 95 -10.80 20.80 -6.69
CA VAL A 95 -10.04 22.04 -6.49
C VAL A 95 -10.91 23.29 -6.70
N ALA A 96 -11.65 23.33 -7.80
CA ALA A 96 -12.51 24.45 -8.15
C ALA A 96 -13.58 24.70 -7.08
N ALA A 97 -14.15 23.63 -6.50
CA ALA A 97 -15.11 23.75 -5.39
C ALA A 97 -14.46 24.39 -4.14
N ALA A 98 -13.28 23.92 -3.72
CA ALA A 98 -12.56 24.48 -2.58
C ALA A 98 -12.12 25.94 -2.80
N ARG A 99 -11.81 26.32 -4.05
CA ARG A 99 -11.46 27.70 -4.43
C ARG A 99 -12.68 28.62 -4.46
N ARG A 100 -13.81 28.15 -4.99
CA ARG A 100 -15.10 28.86 -4.96
C ARG A 100 -15.54 29.18 -3.53
N ASN A 101 -15.38 28.24 -2.59
CA ASN A 101 -15.69 28.49 -1.17
C ASN A 101 -14.85 29.62 -0.55
N ARG A 102 -13.65 29.85 -1.09
CA ARG A 102 -12.76 30.96 -0.73
C ARG A 102 -12.96 32.21 -1.60
N LYS A 103 -13.96 32.21 -2.49
CA LYS A 103 -14.27 33.30 -3.45
C LYS A 103 -13.08 33.67 -4.35
N VAL A 104 -12.27 32.68 -4.74
CA VAL A 104 -11.15 32.86 -5.67
C VAL A 104 -11.35 32.00 -6.92
N ASP A 105 -10.92 32.54 -8.07
CA ASP A 105 -10.99 31.85 -9.36
C ASP A 105 -10.05 30.65 -9.40
N MET A 106 -10.33 29.73 -10.32
CA MET A 106 -9.44 28.61 -10.60
C MET A 106 -8.09 29.11 -11.12
N ILE A 107 -6.99 28.54 -10.61
CA ILE A 107 -5.65 28.84 -11.12
C ILE A 107 -5.47 28.24 -12.52
N ALA A 108 -4.85 28.99 -13.42
CA ALA A 108 -4.59 28.53 -14.79
C ALA A 108 -3.51 27.44 -14.81
N GLU A 109 -2.58 27.50 -13.86
CA GLU A 109 -1.45 26.59 -13.69
C GLU A 109 -1.89 25.13 -13.47
N PHE A 110 -3.08 24.92 -12.92
CA PHE A 110 -3.64 23.58 -12.74
C PHE A 110 -3.72 22.81 -14.06
N ASP A 111 -4.07 23.51 -15.14
CA ASP A 111 -4.22 22.91 -16.47
C ASP A 111 -2.88 22.93 -17.26
N GLN A 112 -1.79 23.44 -16.66
CA GLN A 112 -0.47 23.54 -17.30
C GLN A 112 0.50 22.44 -16.85
N TYR A 113 0.48 22.06 -15.56
CA TYR A 113 1.38 21.06 -15.00
C TYR A 113 0.78 20.38 -13.76
N PRO A 114 1.18 19.14 -13.43
CA PRO A 114 0.70 18.46 -12.24
C PRO A 114 1.21 19.14 -10.97
N ILE A 115 0.29 19.45 -10.08
CA ILE A 115 0.59 20.00 -8.75
C ILE A 115 0.55 18.86 -7.74
N PHE A 116 1.54 18.81 -6.85
CA PHE A 116 1.55 17.90 -5.71
C PHE A 116 2.28 18.57 -4.53
N TYR A 117 2.13 17.99 -3.35
CA TYR A 117 2.88 18.38 -2.16
C TYR A 117 3.47 17.16 -1.46
N PHE A 118 4.52 17.37 -0.67
CA PHE A 118 5.10 16.32 0.16
C PHE A 118 4.22 16.11 1.40
N THR A 119 3.85 14.85 1.63
CA THR A 119 3.17 14.41 2.85
C THR A 119 4.17 13.70 3.74
N ASN A 120 3.89 13.65 5.05
CA ASN A 120 4.72 12.89 5.98
C ASN A 120 4.62 11.39 5.71
N HIS A 121 5.63 10.83 5.05
CA HIS A 121 5.72 9.40 4.73
C HIS A 121 5.90 8.51 5.97
N HIS A 122 6.31 9.07 7.12
CA HIS A 122 6.33 8.34 8.40
C HIS A 122 4.95 8.22 9.06
N SER A 123 3.93 8.88 8.51
CA SER A 123 2.56 8.85 9.05
C SER A 123 1.64 7.87 8.32
N ILE A 124 2.18 7.01 7.44
CA ILE A 124 1.40 5.98 6.77
C ILE A 124 0.89 4.96 7.81
N LYS A 125 -0.40 4.67 7.76
CA LYS A 125 -1.08 3.70 8.62
C LYS A 125 -1.78 2.66 7.76
N GLY A 126 -1.78 1.42 8.25
CA GLY A 126 -2.56 0.34 7.66
C GLY A 126 -4.06 0.52 7.88
N PRO A 127 -4.87 -0.44 7.42
CA PRO A 127 -6.29 -0.46 7.73
C PRO A 127 -6.53 -0.56 9.25
N GLY A 128 -7.69 -0.09 9.69
CA GLY A 128 -8.11 -0.13 11.10
C GLY A 128 -8.14 1.25 11.74
N GLU A 129 -7.97 1.27 13.06
CA GLU A 129 -8.06 2.50 13.86
C GLU A 129 -6.86 3.42 13.60
N VAL A 130 -7.17 4.72 13.45
CA VAL A 130 -6.15 5.77 13.35
C VAL A 130 -6.01 6.42 14.72
N TYR A 131 -4.83 6.25 15.31
CA TYR A 131 -4.50 6.84 16.61
C TYR A 131 -3.99 8.27 16.43
N CYS A 132 -4.61 9.20 17.14
CA CYS A 132 -4.29 10.62 17.12
C CYS A 132 -3.78 11.07 18.50
N MET A 133 -2.89 12.06 18.51
CA MET A 133 -2.51 12.75 19.75
C MET A 133 -3.69 13.59 20.27
N PRO A 134 -3.80 13.82 21.59
CA PRO A 134 -4.91 14.60 22.17
C PRO A 134 -5.15 15.94 21.46
N ASP A 135 -4.08 16.68 21.16
CA ASP A 135 -4.17 17.99 20.52
C ASP A 135 -4.75 17.95 19.09
N HIS A 136 -4.71 16.80 18.40
CA HIS A 136 -5.33 16.66 17.07
C HIS A 136 -6.86 16.75 17.10
N PHE A 137 -7.47 16.63 18.29
CA PHE A 137 -8.92 16.75 18.47
C PHE A 137 -9.37 18.18 18.79
N GLU A 138 -8.43 19.09 19.00
CA GLU A 138 -8.71 20.51 19.16
C GLU A 138 -8.83 21.20 17.80
N LYS A 139 -9.60 22.29 17.74
CA LYS A 139 -9.68 23.09 16.50
C LYS A 139 -8.37 23.86 16.31
N LEU A 140 -7.72 23.63 15.16
CA LEU A 140 -6.67 24.51 14.63
C LEU A 140 -7.22 25.90 14.29
#